data_AF-A0A0F8Y7I6-F1
#
_entry.id   AF-A0A0F8Y7I6-F1
#
_cell.length_a   1.000
_cell.length_b   1.000
_cell.length_c   1.000
_cell.angle_alpha   90.00
_cell.angle_beta   90.00
_cell.angle_gamma   90.00
#
_symmetry.space_group_name_H-M   'P 1'
#
loop_
_entity.id
_entity.type
_entity.pdbx_description
1 polymer ?
#
loop_
_entity_poly.entity_id
_entity_poly.type
_entity_poly.pdbx_seq_one_letter_code
_entity_poly.pdbx_strand_id
1 'polypeptide(L)' 'QYRYRGDLNEDGTVGIIDLNMVLIDWDRSGVAITDPRADTDGNGEVNIVDLNTVLIDWGKTSF' A
#
# COMPACT_ATOMS: atom_id res chain seq x y z
N GLN A 1 8.12 -15.91 7.53
CA GLN A 1 8.26 -15.20 6.25
C GLN A 1 8.37 -13.73 6.56
N TYR A 2 9.36 -13.03 6.02
CA TYR A 2 9.49 -11.58 6.19
C TYR A 2 8.51 -10.91 5.23
N ARG A 3 7.39 -10.43 5.75
CA ARG A 3 6.42 -9.64 4.98
C ARG A 3 6.85 -8.18 5.02
N TYR A 4 7.09 -7.59 3.85
CA TYR A 4 7.33 -6.16 3.72
C TYR A 4 6.02 -5.41 3.94
N ARG A 5 6.09 -4.22 4.56
CA ARG A 5 4.87 -3.43 4.80
C ARG A 5 4.29 -2.90 3.50
N GLY A 6 5.14 -2.63 2.51
CA GLY A 6 4.73 -2.25 1.17
C GLY A 6 4.16 -3.38 0.31
N ASP A 7 4.19 -4.65 0.76
CA ASP A 7 3.60 -5.80 0.04
C ASP A 7 2.12 -5.92 0.41
N LEU A 8 1.30 -5.13 -0.28
CA LEU A 8 -0.13 -4.96 -0.03
C LEU A 8 -0.94 -6.08 -0.67
N ASN A 9 -0.49 -6.59 -1.81
CA ASN A 9 -1.18 -7.67 -2.53
C ASN A 9 -0.74 -9.09 -2.08
N GLU A 10 0.31 -9.19 -1.25
CA GLU A 10 0.87 -10.44 -0.72
C GLU A 10 1.46 -11.36 -1.80
N ASP A 11 1.96 -10.80 -2.91
CA ASP A 11 2.61 -11.57 -3.98
C ASP A 11 4.11 -11.81 -3.73
N GLY A 12 4.64 -11.26 -2.64
CA GLY A 12 6.04 -11.42 -2.24
C GLY A 12 6.98 -10.42 -2.91
N THR A 13 6.49 -9.48 -3.72
CA THR A 13 7.23 -8.42 -4.39
C THR A 13 6.57 -7.06 -4.14
N VAL A 14 7.31 -6.11 -3.58
CA VAL A 14 6.81 -4.72 -3.48
C VAL A 14 7.04 -4.00 -4.80
N GLY A 15 5.97 -3.72 -5.54
CA GLY A 15 6.06 -3.17 -6.88
C GLY A 15 4.84 -2.40 -7.36
N ILE A 16 4.66 -2.41 -8.69
CA ILE A 16 3.66 -1.56 -9.35
C ILE A 16 2.22 -1.92 -8.97
N ILE A 17 1.96 -3.16 -8.56
CA ILE A 17 0.63 -3.59 -8.13
C ILE A 17 0.29 -2.97 -6.77
N ASP A 18 1.21 -3.00 -5.80
CA ASP A 18 1.02 -2.35 -4.50
C ASP A 18 0.88 -0.83 -4.64
N LEU A 19 1.71 -0.21 -5.49
CA LEU A 19 1.59 1.21 -5.78
C LEU A 19 0.21 1.56 -6.36
N ASN A 20 -0.28 0.77 -7.33
CA ASN A 20 -1.59 1.01 -7.91
C ASN A 20 -2.73 0.84 -6.89
N MET A 21 -2.60 -0.06 -5.92
CA MET A 21 -3.58 -0.18 -4.83
C MET A 21 -3.71 1.14 -4.05
N VAL A 22 -2.59 1.80 -3.71
CA VAL A 22 -2.62 3.13 -3.08
C VAL A 22 -3.20 4.19 -4.03
N LEU A 23 -2.77 4.21 -5.30
CA LEU A 23 -3.17 5.27 -6.24
C LEU A 23 -4.65 5.21 -6.65
N ILE A 24 -5.29 4.03 -6.62
CA ILE A 24 -6.72 3.87 -6.92
C ILE A 24 -7.59 4.59 -5.88
N ASP A 25 -7.15 4.60 -4.62
CA ASP A 25 -7.84 5.22 -3.49
C ASP A 25 -7.23 6.57 -3.06
N TRP A 26 -6.29 7.13 -3.83
CA TRP A 26 -5.65 8.41 -3.51
C TRP A 26 -6.67 9.52 -3.20
N ASP A 27 -6.45 10.25 -2.10
CA ASP A 27 -7.31 11.34 -1.60
C ASP A 27 -8.73 10.89 -1.18
N ARG A 28 -8.94 9.59 -0.99
CA ARG A 28 -10.18 9.05 -0.41
C ARG A 28 -10.03 8.86 1.10
N SER A 29 -11.15 9.00 1.81
CA SER A 29 -11.21 8.84 3.25
C SER A 29 -12.47 8.09 3.70
N GLY A 30 -12.37 7.45 4.87
CA GLY A 30 -13.45 6.69 5.49
C GLY A 30 -14.11 5.70 4.53
N VAL A 31 -15.44 5.83 4.35
CA VAL A 31 -16.24 4.92 3.52
C VAL A 31 -15.97 5.04 2.01
N ALA A 32 -15.23 6.06 1.57
CA ALA A 32 -14.87 6.23 0.16
C ALA A 32 -13.69 5.35 -0.25
N ILE A 33 -12.88 4.87 0.71
CA ILE A 33 -11.77 3.94 0.46
C ILE A 33 -12.35 2.61 -0.03
N THR A 34 -11.98 2.17 -1.23
CA THR A 34 -12.52 0.96 -1.84
C THR A 34 -11.75 -0.30 -1.50
N ASP A 35 -10.45 -0.18 -1.21
CA ASP A 35 -9.62 -1.24 -0.67
C ASP A 35 -8.97 -0.78 0.65
N PRO A 36 -9.33 -1.37 1.81
CA PRO A 36 -8.76 -0.95 3.09
C PRO A 36 -7.25 -1.18 3.19
N ARG A 37 -6.64 -1.95 2.29
CA ARG A 37 -5.18 -2.14 2.24
C ARG A 37 -4.44 -0.91 1.71
N ALA A 38 -5.13 0.01 1.04
CA ALA A 38 -4.55 1.26 0.56
C ALA A 38 -4.28 2.27 1.70
N ASP A 39 -5.01 2.18 2.81
CA ASP A 39 -4.79 2.91 4.06
C ASP A 39 -3.84 2.10 4.96
N THR A 40 -2.56 2.19 4.65
CA THR A 40 -1.51 1.35 5.22
C THR A 40 -1.14 1.73 6.66
N ASP A 41 -1.39 2.98 7.07
CA ASP A 41 -1.18 3.44 8.45
C ASP A 41 -2.46 3.37 9.30
N GLY A 42 -3.62 3.17 8.66
CA GLY A 42 -4.92 2.97 9.30
C GLY A 42 -5.52 4.26 9.85
N ASN A 43 -5.12 5.42 9.33
CA ASN A 43 -5.58 6.72 9.82
C ASN A 43 -6.96 7.13 9.26
N GLY A 44 -7.48 6.39 8.27
CA GLY A 44 -8.75 6.64 7.62
C GLY A 44 -8.68 7.53 6.37
N GLU A 45 -7.49 7.86 5.88
CA GLU A 45 -7.22 8.66 4.68
C GLU A 45 -6.08 8.03 3.88
N VAL A 46 -6.27 7.85 2.57
CA VAL A 46 -5.20 7.36 1.68
C VAL A 46 -4.45 8.54 1.10
N ASN A 47 -3.21 8.74 1.54
CA ASN A 47 -2.40 9.89 1.17
C ASN A 47 -0.91 9.55 1.01
N ILE A 48 -0.05 10.57 1.11
CA ILE A 48 1.39 10.44 0.93
C ILE A 48 2.05 9.51 1.96
N VAL A 49 1.47 9.34 3.15
CA VAL A 49 1.97 8.42 4.16
C VAL A 49 1.88 6.98 3.66
N ASP A 50 0.76 6.62 3.03
CA ASP A 50 0.55 5.28 2.48
C ASP A 50 1.40 4.96 1.28
N LEU A 51 1.53 5.95 0.39
CA LEU A 51 2.46 5.85 -0.72
C LEU A 51 3.89 5.61 -0.22
N ASN A 52 4.31 6.32 0.83
CA ASN A 52 5.64 6.12 1.40
C ASN A 52 5.82 4.72 2.00
N THR A 53 4.79 4.09 2.56
CA THR A 53 4.85 2.69 2.99
C THR A 53 5.27 1.76 1.85
N VAL A 54 4.70 1.94 0.65
CA VAL A 54 5.08 1.18 -0.55
C VAL A 54 6.49 1.56 -1.02
N LEU A 55 6.81 2.86 -1.09
CA LEU A 55 8.10 3.31 -1.63
C LEU A 55 9.32 2.96 -0.76
N ILE A 56 9.16 2.83 0.56
CA ILE A 56 10.23 2.41 1.48
C ILE A 56 10.68 0.97 1.21
N ASP A 57 9.76 0.12 0.74
CA ASP A 57 10.02 -1.28 0.44
C ASP A 57 10.17 -1.56 -1.06
N TRP A 58 10.12 -0.53 -1.91
CA TRP A 58 10.12 -0.68 -3.37
C TRP A 58 11.22 -1.61 -3.90
N GLY A 59 10.80 -2.60 -4.69
CA GLY A 59 11.68 -3.59 -5.32
C GLY A 59 12.20 -4.68 -4.38
N LYS A 60 11.83 -4.67 -3.10
CA LYS A 60 12.14 -5.79 -2.19
C LYS A 60 11.27 -6.99 -2.56
N THR A 61 11.88 -8.17 -2.45
CA THR A 61 11.27 -9.45 -2.78
C THR A 61 11.56 -10.47 -1.69
N SER A 62 10.62 -11.38 -1.43
CA SER A 62 10.73 -12.42 -0.41
C SER A 62 10.79 -13.81 -1.06
N PHE A 63 11.88 -14.07 -1.79
CA PHE A 63 12.24 -15.37 -2.34
C PHE A 63 13.42 -15.98 -1.59
#